data_AF-A0A7X6Y6U8-F1
#
_entry.id   AF-A0A7X6Y6U8-F1
#
_cell.length_a   1.000
_cell.length_b   1.000
_cell.length_c   1.000
_cell.angle_alpha   90.00
_cell.angle_beta   90.00
_cell.angle_gamma   90.00
#
_symmetry.space_group_name_H-M   'P 1'
#
loop_
_entity.id
_entity.type
_entity.pdbx_description
1 polymer ?
#
loop_
_entity_poly.entity_id
_entity_poly.type
_entity_poly.pdbx_seq_one_letter_code
_entity_poly.pdbx_strand_id
1 'polypeptide(L)' 'MLIVGVLRGGGDAGYAFILEGSTMWLIGVPLTVAGAFVFRWPVYLVYSLAVVEETVKCILGLRRLRSGRWINNVTGSL' A
#
# COMPACT_ATOMS: atom_id res chain seq x y z
N MET A 1 3.69 5.95 -2.39
CA MET A 1 4.01 7.06 -3.34
C MET A 1 4.06 6.63 -4.82
N LEU A 2 4.87 5.64 -5.23
CA LEU A 2 4.94 5.17 -6.64
C LEU A 2 3.63 4.58 -7.19
N ILE A 3 2.84 3.95 -6.31
CA ILE A 3 1.63 3.20 -6.64
C ILE A 3 0.51 4.14 -7.06
N VAL A 4 0.28 5.21 -6.30
CA VAL A 4 -0.83 6.15 -6.52
C VAL A 4 -0.62 6.98 -7.80
N GLY A 5 0.62 7.40 -8.07
CA GLY A 5 0.95 8.18 -9.27
C GLY A 5 0.84 7.35 -10.56
N VAL A 6 1.33 6.10 -10.53
CA VAL A 6 1.23 5.22 -11.70
C VAL A 6 -0.17 4.64 -11.81
N LEU A 7 -0.71 3.96 -10.79
CA LEU A 7 -2.00 3.25 -10.91
C LEU A 7 -3.22 4.13 -11.17
N ARG A 8 -3.25 5.37 -10.66
CA ARG A 8 -4.34 6.31 -10.98
C ARG A 8 -4.29 6.82 -12.41
N GLY A 9 -3.11 6.91 -13.03
CA GLY A 9 -2.92 7.45 -14.37
C GLY A 9 -3.34 6.53 -15.52
N GLY A 10 -3.61 5.25 -15.25
CA GLY A 10 -3.90 4.23 -16.28
C GLY A 10 -4.99 3.24 -15.88
N GLY A 11 -5.96 3.70 -15.09
CA GLY A 11 -7.29 3.10 -15.03
C GLY A 11 -7.56 2.10 -13.90
N ASP A 12 -6.55 1.62 -13.18
CA ASP A 12 -6.72 0.67 -12.05
C ASP A 12 -6.59 1.39 -10.68
N ALA A 13 -7.29 2.51 -10.53
CA ALA A 13 -7.30 3.31 -9.30
C ALA A 13 -8.04 2.60 -8.15
N GLY A 14 -9.05 1.78 -8.46
CA GLY A 14 -9.87 1.07 -7.46
C GLY A 14 -9.07 0.03 -6.70
N TYR A 15 -8.24 -0.76 -7.39
CA TYR A 15 -7.36 -1.73 -6.72
C TYR A 15 -6.33 -1.04 -5.82
N ALA A 16 -5.76 0.08 -6.27
CA ALA A 16 -4.83 0.87 -5.46
C ALA A 16 -5.51 1.37 -4.17
N PHE A 17 -6.75 1.86 -4.26
CA PHE A 17 -7.50 2.34 -3.10
C PHE A 17 -7.82 1.22 -2.09
N ILE A 18 -8.25 0.05 -2.58
CA ILE A 18 -8.50 -1.13 -1.73
C ILE A 18 -7.20 -1.61 -1.07
N LEU A 19 -6.10 -1.62 -1.82
CA LEU A 19 -4.79 -2.00 -1.30
C LEU A 19 -4.33 -1.04 -0.20
N GLU A 20 -4.45 0.27 -0.41
CA GLU A 20 -4.10 1.28 0.59
C GLU A 20 -4.96 1.15 1.85
N GLY A 21 -6.29 1.04 1.69
CA GLY A 21 -7.20 0.89 2.83
C GLY A 21 -6.95 -0.39 3.60
N SER A 22 -6.74 -1.52 2.91
CA SER A 22 -6.52 -2.82 3.55
C SER A 22 -5.16 -2.89 4.27
N THR A 23 -4.09 -2.39 3.67
CA THR A 23 -2.77 -2.36 4.33
C THR A 23 -2.75 -1.42 5.55
N MET A 24 -3.40 -0.26 5.45
CA MET A 24 -3.52 0.66 6.58
C MET A 24 -4.30 0.04 7.74
N TRP A 25 -5.45 -0.58 7.48
CA TRP A 25 -6.30 -1.15 8.53
C TRP A 25 -5.80 -2.49 9.09
N LEU A 26 -5.20 -3.35 8.27
CA LEU A 26 -4.73 -4.68 8.71
C LEU A 26 -3.31 -4.67 9.26
N ILE A 27 -2.49 -3.70 8.87
CA ILE A 27 -1.08 -3.64 9.28
C ILE A 27 -0.84 -2.36 10.06
N GLY A 28 -1.05 -1.18 9.45
CA GLY A 28 -0.61 0.10 10.02
C GLY A 28 -1.24 0.43 11.37
N VAL A 29 -2.58 0.43 11.42
CA VAL A 29 -3.37 0.72 12.63
C VAL A 29 -3.10 -0.30 13.75
N PRO A 30 -3.20 -1.62 13.52
CA PRO A 30 -2.94 -2.59 14.59
C PRO A 30 -1.49 -2.57 15.06
N LEU A 31 -0.48 -2.38 14.19
CA LEU A 31 0.92 -2.25 14.62
C LEU A 31 1.13 -1.02 15.50
N THR A 32 0.59 0.14 15.11
CA THR A 32 0.78 1.39 15.85
C THR A 32 0.03 1.38 17.17
N VAL A 33 -1.19 0.83 17.23
CA VAL A 33 -1.94 0.64 18.47
C VAL A 33 -1.24 -0.37 19.38
N ALA A 34 -0.76 -1.50 18.86
CA ALA A 34 -0.01 -2.46 19.66
C ALA A 34 1.29 -1.86 20.20
N GLY A 35 2.07 -1.16 19.36
CA GLY A 35 3.30 -0.49 19.76
C GLY A 35 3.08 0.57 20.84
N ALA A 36 2.04 1.38 20.69
CA ALA A 36 1.73 2.47 21.61
C ALA A 36 1.09 1.99 22.93
N PHE A 37 0.10 1.10 22.86
CA PHE A 37 -0.73 0.74 24.02
C PHE A 37 -0.31 -0.56 24.69
N VAL A 38 0.13 -1.58 23.93
CA VAL A 38 0.54 -2.87 24.52
C VAL A 38 1.99 -2.79 24.97
N PHE A 39 2.87 -2.36 24.08
CA PHE A 39 4.32 -2.34 24.34
C PHE A 39 4.81 -1.04 25.00
N ARG A 40 3.98 0.02 25.01
CA ARG A 40 4.33 1.36 25.53
C ARG A 40 5.68 1.83 25.00
N TRP A 41 5.96 1.53 23.73
CA TRP A 41 7.20 1.92 23.10
C TRP A 41 7.25 3.42 22.91
N PRO A 42 8.44 4.03 22.99
CA PRO A 42 8.58 5.44 22.68
C PRO A 42 8.17 5.73 21.23
N VAL A 43 7.68 6.96 21.01
CA VAL A 43 7.08 7.41 19.74
C VAL A 43 7.93 7.09 18.50
N TYR A 44 9.25 7.13 18.63
CA TYR A 44 10.18 6.86 17.53
C TYR A 44 10.06 5.41 17.01
N LEU A 45 9.88 4.43 17.90
CA LEU A 45 9.70 3.03 17.51
C LEU A 45 8.32 2.79 16.90
N VAL A 46 7.29 3.43 17.44
CA VAL A 46 5.93 3.37 16.87
C VAL A 46 5.91 3.98 15.46
N TYR A 47 6.64 5.08 15.25
CA TYR A 47 6.83 5.67 13.93
C TYR A 47 7.58 4.73 12.98
N SER A 48 8.61 4.05 13.48
CA SER A 48 9.37 3.06 12.70
C SER A 48 8.48 1.94 12.18
N LEU A 49 7.53 1.47 13.00
CA LEU A 49 6.53 0.47 12.61
C LEU A 49 5.61 0.96 11.48
N ALA A 50 5.22 2.25 11.49
CA ALA A 50 4.45 2.85 10.40
C ALA A 50 5.28 2.93 9.09
N VAL A 51 6.58 3.22 9.17
CA VAL A 51 7.47 3.21 8.00
C VAL A 51 7.61 1.81 7.39
N VAL A 52 7.60 0.76 8.22
CA VAL A 52 7.58 -0.64 7.75
C VAL A 52 6.29 -0.93 6.98
N GLU A 53 5.14 -0.46 7.45
CA GLU A 53 3.87 -0.60 6.73
C GLU A 53 3.92 0.07 5.35
N GLU A 54 4.47 1.28 5.25
CA GLU A 54 4.67 1.93 3.95
C GLU A 54 5.62 1.14 3.03
N THR A 55 6.65 0.51 3.60
CA THR A 55 7.57 -0.33 2.83
C THR A 55 6.86 -1.55 2.25
N VAL A 56 6.03 -2.23 3.05
CA VAL A 56 5.21 -3.36 2.60
C VAL A 56 4.25 -2.94 1.49
N LYS A 57 3.58 -1.80 1.66
CA LYS A 57 2.68 -1.21 0.66
C LYS A 57 3.42 -0.97 -0.66
N CYS A 58 4.61 -0.36 -0.60
CA CYS A 58 5.49 -0.14 -1.75
C CYS A 58 5.84 -1.45 -2.47
N ILE A 59 6.22 -2.50 -1.73
CA ILE A 59 6.55 -3.82 -2.31
C ILE A 59 5.33 -4.44 -3.00
N LEU A 60 4.16 -4.40 -2.37
CA LEU A 60 2.93 -4.97 -2.93
C LEU A 60 2.54 -4.27 -4.22
N GLY A 61 2.61 -2.94 -4.27
CA GLY A 61 2.30 -2.23 -5.49
C GLY A 61 3.38 -2.32 -6.56
N LEU A 62 4.67 -2.47 -6.20
CA LEU A 62 5.72 -2.81 -7.17
C LEU A 62 5.49 -4.20 -7.77
N ARG A 63 5.11 -5.20 -6.96
CA ARG A 63 4.71 -6.53 -7.45
C ARG A 63 3.50 -6.45 -8.39
N ARG A 64 2.49 -5.63 -8.05
CA ARG A 64 1.33 -5.40 -8.91
C ARG A 64 1.73 -4.73 -10.23
N LEU A 65 2.60 -3.73 -10.18
CA LEU A 65 3.13 -3.05 -11.36
C LEU A 65 3.86 -4.03 -12.29
N ARG A 66 4.68 -4.92 -11.71
CA ARG A 66 5.42 -5.95 -12.43
C ARG A 66 4.53 -7.05 -13.02
N SER A 67 3.31 -7.23 -12.51
CA SER A 67 2.35 -8.23 -13.00
C SER A 67 1.75 -7.88 -14.36
N GLY A 68 1.95 -6.67 -14.90
CA GLY A 68 1.50 -6.26 -16.25
C GLY A 68 -0.03 -6.13 -16.44
N ARG A 69 -0.84 -6.68 -15.52
CA ARG A 69 -2.31 -6.62 -15.53
C ARG A 69 -2.91 -5.22 -15.33
N TRP A 70 -2.05 -4.23 -15.07
CA TRP A 70 -2.46 -2.84 -14.95
C TRP A 70 -2.78 -2.20 -16.30
N ILE A 71 -2.10 -2.63 -17.37
CA ILE A 71 -2.40 -2.18 -18.72
C ILE A 71 -3.66 -2.92 -19.16
N ASN A 72 -4.82 -2.29 -18.98
CA ASN A 72 -5.99 -2.65 -19.76
C ASN A 72 -5.70 -2.27 -21.21
N ASN A 73 -5.54 -3.28 -22.07
CA ASN A 73 -5.34 -3.07 -23.50
C ASN A 73 -6.65 -2.56 -24.10
N VAL A 74 -6.83 -1.23 -24.12
CA VAL A 74 -8.01 -0.56 -24.69
C VAL A 74 -8.03 -0.60 -26.22
N THR A 75 -6.95 -1.05 -26.86
CA THR A 75 -6.92 -1.43 -28.28
C THR A 75 -7.47 -2.85 -28.43
N GLY A 76 -8.80 -2.96 -28.42
CA GLY A 76 -9.47 -4.05 -29.13
C GLY A 76 -9.01 -4.01 -30.58
N SER A 77 -8.15 -4.95 -30.96
CA SER A 77 -7.75 -5.14 -32.35
C SER A 77 -8.65 -6.23 -32.95
N LEU A 78 -9.47 -5.75 -33.90
CA LEU A 78 -10.39 -6.42 -34.82
C LEU A 78 -11.46 -7.36 -34.26
#